data_AF-A0A6P1R149-F1
#
_entry.id   AF-A0A6P1R149-F1
#
_cell.length_a   1.000
_cell.length_b   1.000
_cell.length_c   1.000
_cell.angle_alpha   90.00
_cell.angle_beta   90.00
_cell.angle_gamma   90.00
#
_symmetry.space_group_name_H-M   'P 1'
#
loop_
_entity.id
_entity.type
_entity.pdbx_description
1 polymer ?
#
loop_
_entity_poly.entity_id
_entity_poly.type
_entity_poly.pdbx_seq_one_letter_code
_entity_poly.pdbx_strand_id
1 'polypeptide(L)' 'MFDVYRNDKRDLLVLSTGSAVPVLYSAHKWRKSRKRVFKVSAEIRLAVQSQGYYVRRLRVTDKGLM' A
#
# COMPACT_ATOMS: atom_id res chain seq x y z
N MET A 1 -10.77 -9.25 -1.93
CA MET A 1 -9.64 -9.41 -0.98
C MET A 1 -8.50 -8.51 -1.41
N PHE A 2 -7.61 -8.19 -0.48
CA PHE A 2 -6.53 -7.25 -0.72
C PHE A 2 -5.18 -7.84 -0.39
N ASP A 3 -4.23 -7.58 -1.28
CA ASP A 3 -2.81 -7.81 -1.05
C ASP A 3 -2.20 -6.51 -0.52
N VAL A 4 -1.58 -6.59 0.66
CA VAL A 4 -0.94 -5.44 1.30
C VAL A 4 0.56 -5.61 1.20
N TYR A 5 1.25 -4.58 0.74
CA TYR A 5 2.68 -4.50 0.60
C TYR A 5 3.23 -3.40 1.49
N ARG A 6 4.45 -3.60 1.99
CA ARG A 6 5.21 -2.59 2.72
C ARG A 6 6.62 -2.48 2.14
N ASN A 7 7.19 -1.29 2.16
CA ASN A 7 8.58 -1.07 1.80
C ASN A 7 9.42 -0.68 3.03
N ASP A 8 10.73 -0.53 2.85
CA ASP A 8 11.66 -0.17 3.93
C ASP A 8 11.39 1.23 4.50
N LYS A 9 10.77 2.13 3.71
CA LYS A 9 10.32 3.46 4.13
C LYS A 9 9.04 3.44 4.95
N ARG A 10 8.51 2.25 5.27
CA ARG A 10 7.24 2.02 5.96
C ARG A 10 6.01 2.50 5.17
N ASP A 11 6.16 2.78 3.88
CA ASP A 11 5.01 3.04 3.01
C ASP A 11 4.16 1.78 2.87
N LEU A 12 2.89 1.99 2.57
CA LEU A 12 1.91 0.93 2.43
C LEU A 12 1.27 1.01 1.05
N LEU A 13 1.27 -0.12 0.34
CA LEU A 13 0.61 -0.29 -0.96
C LEU A 13 -0.46 -1.37 -0.81
N VAL A 14 -1.68 -1.10 -1.27
CA VAL A 14 -2.79 -2.06 -1.27
C VAL A 14 -3.25 -2.28 -2.70
N LEU A 15 -3.39 -3.55 -3.06
CA LEU A 15 -3.87 -3.99 -4.37
C LEU A 15 -5.04 -4.96 -4.18
N SER A 16 -5.86 -5.12 -5.22
CA SER A 16 -6.72 -6.30 -5.33
C SER A 16 -5.85 -7.56 -5.36
N THR A 17 -6.28 -8.61 -4.66
CA THR A 17 -5.52 -9.86 -4.61
C THR A 17 -5.20 -10.39 -6.00
N GLY A 18 -3.93 -10.72 -6.23
CA GLY A 18 -3.45 -11.25 -7.52
C GLY A 18 -3.13 -10.18 -8.58
N SER A 19 -3.37 -8.90 -8.28
CA SER A 19 -2.97 -7.82 -9.19
C SER A 19 -1.46 -7.58 -9.16
N ALA A 20 -0.90 -7.17 -10.29
CA ALA A 20 0.51 -6.80 -10.39
C ALA A 20 0.79 -5.47 -9.66
N VAL A 21 2.00 -5.32 -9.14
CA VAL A 21 2.46 -4.03 -8.59
C VAL A 21 2.58 -3.03 -9.74
N PRO A 22 1.95 -1.84 -9.66
CA PRO A 22 2.03 -0.86 -10.73
C PRO A 22 3.46 -0.41 -10.99
N VAL A 23 3.82 -0.22 -12.27
CA VAL A 23 5.18 0.14 -12.72
C VAL A 23 5.68 1.43 -12.05
N LEU A 24 4.80 2.40 -11.80
CA LEU A 24 5.13 3.64 -11.08
C LEU A 24 5.75 3.40 -9.69
N TYR A 25 5.47 2.25 -9.07
CA TYR A 25 5.98 1.89 -7.76
C TYR A 25 7.01 0.76 -7.79
N SER A 26 7.39 0.24 -8.96
CA SER A 26 8.36 -0.85 -9.09
C SER A 26 9.77 -0.48 -8.61
N ALA A 27 10.09 0.82 -8.58
CA ALA A 27 11.36 1.34 -8.08
C ALA A 27 11.59 1.05 -6.58
N HIS A 28 10.53 0.82 -5.81
CA HIS A 28 10.65 0.45 -4.40
C HIS A 28 10.62 -1.07 -4.24
N LYS A 29 11.48 -1.60 -3.35
CA LYS A 29 11.41 -3.00 -2.94
C LYS A 29 10.19 -3.21 -2.04
N TRP A 30 9.09 -3.65 -2.65
CA TRP A 30 7.86 -4.00 -1.93
C TRP A 30 7.93 -5.42 -1.38
N ARG A 31 7.58 -5.58 -0.10
CA ARG A 31 7.38 -6.87 0.54
C ARG A 31 5.89 -7.10 0.77
N LYS A 32 5.33 -8.13 0.14
CA LYS A 32 3.95 -8.55 0.37
C LYS A 32 3.79 -9.09 1.80
N SER A 33 2.78 -8.62 2.51
CA SER A 33 2.34 -9.18 3.77
C SER A 33 1.77 -10.57 3.54
N ARG A 34 2.16 -11.53 4.39
CA ARG A 34 1.57 -12.88 4.37
C ARG A 34 0.13 -12.90 4.88
N LYS A 35 -0.31 -11.84 5.57
CA LYS A 35 -1.68 -11.74 6.10
C LYS A 35 -2.67 -11.50 4.96
N ARG A 36 -3.70 -12.34 4.88
CA ARG A 36 -4.86 -12.11 4.01
C ARG A 36 -5.72 -10.99 4.61
N VAL A 37 -5.94 -9.91 3.84
CA VAL A 37 -6.78 -8.79 4.27
C VAL A 37 -8.12 -8.86 3.54
N PHE A 38 -9.18 -9.16 4.30
CA PHE A 38 -10.54 -9.29 3.78
C PHE A 38 -11.31 -7.96 3.80
N LYS A 39 -11.02 -7.09 4.77
CA LYS A 39 -11.68 -5.80 4.95
C LYS A 39 -10.65 -4.67 4.96
N VAL A 40 -10.99 -3.59 4.27
CA VAL A 40 -10.26 -2.31 4.25
C VAL A 40 -11.27 -1.18 4.42
N SER A 41 -10.79 0.04 4.67
CA SER A 41 -11.67 1.21 4.71
C SER A 41 -12.32 1.48 3.35
N ALA A 42 -13.43 2.21 3.34
CA ALA A 42 -14.12 2.58 2.11
C ALA A 42 -13.21 3.37 1.15
N GLU A 43 -12.38 4.26 1.69
CA GLU A 43 -11.37 5.02 0.94
C GLU A 43 -10.43 4.09 0.16
N ILE A 44 -9.81 3.11 0.84
CA ILE A 44 -8.89 2.16 0.20
C ILE A 44 -9.61 1.35 -0.87
N ARG A 45 -10.83 0.88 -0.56
CA ARG A 45 -11.63 0.09 -1.51
C ARG A 45 -11.97 0.90 -2.77
N LEU A 46 -12.41 2.14 -2.62
CA LEU A 46 -12.75 3.00 -3.75
C LEU A 46 -11.51 3.34 -4.59
N ALA A 47 -10.39 3.65 -3.95
CA ALA A 47 -9.13 3.89 -4.65
C ALA A 47 -8.66 2.66 -5.45
N VAL A 48 -8.70 1.47 -4.83
CA VAL A 48 -8.35 0.22 -5.52
C VAL A 48 -9.32 -0.09 -6.67
N GLN A 49 -10.62 0.18 -6.52
CA GLN A 49 -11.60 -0.02 -7.59
C GLN A 49 -11.45 0.97 -8.75
N SER A 50 -11.10 2.23 -8.45
CA SER A 50 -10.99 3.29 -9.46
C SER A 50 -9.63 3.31 -10.15
N GLN A 51 -8.54 3.09 -9.41
CA GLN A 51 -7.16 3.26 -9.88
C GLN A 51 -6.39 1.93 -9.96
N GLY A 52 -6.95 0.85 -9.43
CA GLY A 52 -6.28 -0.45 -9.32
C GLY A 52 -5.37 -0.59 -8.09
N TYR A 53 -5.10 0.50 -7.36
CA TYR A 53 -4.23 0.48 -6.19
C TYR A 53 -4.55 1.61 -5.19
N TYR A 54 -4.01 1.47 -3.97
CA TYR A 54 -3.93 2.55 -2.98
C TYR A 54 -2.52 2.63 -2.40
N VAL A 55 -1.95 3.82 -2.30
CA VAL A 55 -0.64 4.03 -1.66
C VAL A 55 -0.75 5.04 -0.53
N ARG A 56 -0.19 4.69 0.63
CA ARG A 56 0.00 5.62 1.74
C ARG A 56 1.48 5.76 2.00
N ARG A 57 1.98 6.98 1.82
CA ARG A 57 3.35 7.34 2.18
C ARG A 57 3.39 7.75 3.64
N LEU A 58 4.21 7.08 4.44
CA LEU A 58 4.53 7.61 5.77
C LEU A 58 5.59 8.68 5.56
N ARG A 59 5.16 9.95 5.52
CA ARG A 59 6.10 11.03 5.73
C ARG A 59 6.73 10.77 7.10
N VAL A 60 8.06 10.67 7.16
CA VAL A 60 8.76 10.73 8.43
C VAL A 60 8.39 12.10 8.98
N THR A 61 7.37 12.16 9.82
CA THR A 61 7.17 13.33 10.64
C THR A 61 8.36 13.30 11.57
N ASP A 62 9.31 14.21 11.33
CA ASP A 62 10.16 14.70 12.40
C ASP A 62 9.22 15.23 13.49
N LYS A 63 8.80 14.34 14.39
CA LYS A 63 8.20 14.68 15.66
C LYS A 63 9.20 14.26 16.73
N GLY A 64 10.38 14.86 16.64
CA GLY A 64 11.52 14.55 17.51
C GLY A 64 12.52 15.68 17.68
N LEU A 65 12.40 16.81 16.99
CA LEU A 65 13.19 18.02 17.25
C LEU A 65 12.34 19.28 17.12
N MET A 66 11.60 19.62 18.18
CA MET A 66 11.41 21.00 18.67
C MET A 66 11.19 20.96 20.18
#